data_AF-A0A820NNJ1-F1
#
_entry.id   AF-A0A820NNJ1-F1
#
_cell.length_a   1.000
_cell.length_b   1.000
_cell.length_c   1.000
_cell.angle_alpha   90.00
_cell.angle_beta   90.00
_cell.angle_gamma   90.00
#
_symmetry.space_group_name_H-M   'P 1'
#
loop_
_entity.id
_entity.type
_entity.pdbx_description
1 polymer ?
#
loop_
_entity_poly.entity_id
_entity_poly.type
_entity_poly.pdbx_seq_one_letter_code
_entity_poly.pdbx_strand_id
1 'polypeptide(L)'
;MVKNIKRYRRELEKDGNMLAERDEYGLYRYLDFIPVTYMMPADYNLFADDFRRDPNHTWIMKPAGRAQGKGIFLINKMSQIKKWSRDGKS
;
A
#
# COMPACT_ATOMS: atom_id res chain seq x y z
N MET A 1 -9.48 -4.21 0.36
CA MET A 1 -9.74 -2.75 0.43
C MET A 1 -9.18 -2.02 -0.79
N VAL A 2 -7.87 -2.09 -1.10
CA VAL A 2 -7.27 -1.40 -2.27
C VAL A 2 -7.95 -1.75 -3.61
N LYS A 3 -8.30 -3.04 -3.82
CA LYS A 3 -9.06 -3.47 -5.02
C LYS A 3 -10.42 -2.76 -5.14
N ASN A 4 -11.11 -2.54 -4.02
CA ASN A 4 -12.41 -1.88 -4.00
C ASN A 4 -12.27 -0.39 -4.36
N ILE A 5 -11.24 0.29 -3.84
CA ILE A 5 -10.96 1.69 -4.18
C ILE A 5 -10.55 1.84 -5.65
N LYS A 6 -9.71 0.94 -6.18
CA LYS A 6 -9.36 0.94 -7.61
C LYS A 6 -10.59 0.73 -8.51
N ARG A 7 -11.51 -0.14 -8.10
CA ARG A 7 -12.78 -0.34 -8.79
C ARG A 7 -13.65 0.92 -8.73
N TYR A 8 -13.81 1.50 -7.54
CA TYR A 8 -14.59 2.71 -7.33
C TYR A 8 -14.08 3.91 -8.16
N ARG A 9 -12.75 4.10 -8.21
CA ARG A 9 -12.10 5.10 -9.06
C ARG A 9 -12.48 4.93 -10.54
N ARG A 10 -12.44 3.68 -11.07
CA ARG A 10 -12.82 3.39 -12.47
C ARG A 10 -14.30 3.61 -12.76
N GLU A 11 -15.18 3.27 -11.82
CA GLU A 11 -16.62 3.49 -11.97
C GLU A 11 -16.93 5.00 -12.04
N LEU A 12 -16.34 5.81 -11.16
CA LEU A 12 -16.51 7.27 -11.18
C LEU A 12 -15.94 7.94 -12.44
N GLU A 13 -14.81 7.45 -12.95
CA GLU A 13 -14.25 7.90 -14.24
C GLU A 13 -15.20 7.62 -15.41
N LYS A 14 -15.81 6.43 -15.42
CA LYS A 14 -16.77 6.05 -16.46
C LYS A 14 -18.03 6.91 -16.43
N ASP A 15 -18.48 7.29 -15.23
CA ASP A 15 -19.68 8.09 -15.02
C ASP A 15 -19.42 9.61 -15.16
N GLY A 16 -18.17 10.03 -15.45
CA GLY A 16 -17.81 11.43 -15.60
C GLY A 16 -17.95 12.25 -14.30
N ASN A 17 -17.86 11.59 -13.15
CA ASN A 17 -18.10 12.22 -11.85
C ASN A 17 -16.95 13.16 -11.48
N MET A 18 -17.27 14.35 -10.93
CA MET A 18 -16.28 15.35 -10.50
C MET A 18 -15.27 14.82 -9.47
N LEU A 19 -15.64 13.80 -8.68
CA LEU A 19 -14.73 13.16 -7.73
C LEU A 19 -13.57 12.42 -8.39
N ALA A 20 -13.69 12.05 -9.67
CA ALA A 20 -12.62 11.43 -10.45
C ALA A 20 -11.67 12.45 -11.10
N GLU A 21 -11.81 13.75 -10.81
CA GLU A 21 -10.90 14.79 -11.31
C GLU A 21 -9.45 14.45 -11.00
N ARG A 22 -8.59 14.59 -12.02
CA ARG A 22 -7.15 14.42 -11.91
C ARG A 22 -6.45 15.77 -11.94
N ASP A 23 -5.38 15.90 -11.17
CA ASP A 23 -4.50 17.06 -11.21
C ASP A 23 -3.50 17.00 -12.38
N GLU A 24 -2.64 18.01 -12.46
CA GLU A 24 -1.59 18.14 -13.49
C GLU A 24 -0.54 17.03 -13.46
N TYR A 25 -0.43 16.29 -12.36
CA TYR A 25 0.46 15.13 -12.21
C TYR A 25 -0.25 13.80 -12.47
N GLY A 26 -1.54 13.84 -12.86
CA GLY A 26 -2.36 12.68 -13.14
C GLY A 26 -2.86 11.96 -11.89
N LEU A 27 -2.72 12.54 -10.69
CA LEU A 27 -3.24 12.00 -9.44
C LEU A 27 -4.69 12.42 -9.25
N TYR A 28 -5.49 11.59 -8.55
CA TYR A 28 -6.87 11.96 -8.27
C TYR A 28 -6.93 13.03 -7.17
N ARG A 29 -7.50 14.20 -7.48
CA ARG A 29 -7.60 15.31 -6.52
C ARG A 29 -8.35 14.93 -5.25
N TYR A 30 -9.41 14.14 -5.37
CA TYR A 30 -10.29 13.78 -4.24
C TYR A 30 -10.16 12.33 -3.78
N LEU A 31 -9.55 11.46 -4.59
CA LEU A 31 -9.53 10.02 -4.34
C LEU A 31 -8.15 9.49 -3.93
N ASP A 32 -7.16 10.35 -3.71
CA ASP A 32 -5.80 9.95 -3.31
C ASP A 32 -5.52 10.09 -1.81
N PHE A 33 -6.35 9.42 -1.01
CA PHE A 33 -6.25 9.37 0.46
C PHE A 33 -5.77 8.00 0.98
N ILE A 34 -5.45 7.07 0.08
CA ILE A 34 -5.01 5.72 0.45
C ILE A 34 -3.48 5.72 0.53
N PRO A 35 -2.88 5.40 1.69
CA PRO A 35 -1.44 5.31 1.81
C PRO A 35 -0.89 4.17 0.93
N VAL A 36 0.33 4.37 0.44
CA VAL A 36 1.07 3.35 -0.30
C VAL A 36 1.12 2.05 0.52
N THR A 37 0.72 0.95 -0.10
CA THR A 37 0.57 -0.35 0.57
C THR A 37 1.11 -1.45 -0.35
N TYR A 38 1.85 -2.39 0.24
CA TYR A 38 2.41 -3.56 -0.45
C TYR A 38 1.90 -4.85 0.18
N MET A 39 1.70 -5.89 -0.64
CA MET A 39 1.31 -7.22 -0.20
C MET A 39 2.52 -8.13 -0.11
N MET A 40 2.91 -8.51 1.10
CA MET A 40 4.02 -9.46 1.30
C MET A 40 3.51 -10.91 1.17
N PRO A 41 4.30 -11.84 0.57
CA PRO A 41 5.64 -11.62 0.01
C PRO A 41 5.65 -11.14 -1.45
N ALA A 42 4.50 -11.11 -2.13
CA ALA A 42 4.39 -10.85 -3.58
C ALA A 42 5.02 -9.52 -4.03
N ASP A 43 4.87 -8.46 -3.25
CA ASP A 43 5.34 -7.11 -3.54
C ASP A 43 6.64 -6.76 -2.80
N TYR A 44 7.37 -7.75 -2.25
CA TYR A 44 8.56 -7.51 -1.43
C TYR A 44 9.62 -6.67 -2.15
N ASN A 45 9.90 -6.97 -3.43
CA ASN A 45 10.92 -6.26 -4.20
C ASN A 45 10.52 -4.79 -4.43
N LEU A 46 9.25 -4.52 -4.74
CA LEU A 46 8.73 -3.15 -4.91
C LEU A 46 8.85 -2.36 -3.62
N PHE A 47 8.49 -2.95 -2.48
CA PHE A 47 8.71 -2.33 -1.18
C PHE A 47 10.20 -2.07 -0.91
N ALA A 48 11.07 -3.03 -1.24
CA ALA A 48 12.50 -2.89 -1.00
C ALA A 48 13.12 -1.73 -1.79
N ASP A 49 12.65 -1.50 -3.02
CA ASP A 49 13.08 -0.38 -3.85
C ASP A 49 12.61 0.96 -3.28
N ASP A 50 11.34 1.05 -2.86
CA ASP A 50 10.79 2.25 -2.22
C ASP A 50 11.47 2.58 -0.89
N PHE A 51 11.74 1.56 -0.08
CA PHE A 51 12.47 1.71 1.18
C PHE A 51 13.91 2.21 0.96
N ARG A 52 14.57 1.80 -0.12
CA ARG A 52 15.92 2.29 -0.46
C ARG A 52 15.92 3.74 -0.96
N ARG A 53 14.84 4.17 -1.63
CA ARG A 53 14.68 5.55 -2.11
C ARG A 53 14.59 6.54 -0.95
N ASP A 54 13.87 6.19 0.11
CA ASP A 54 13.80 6.99 1.33
C ASP A 54 13.84 6.12 2.60
N PRO A 55 15.05 5.88 3.15
CA PRO A 55 15.24 5.02 4.31
C PRO A 55 14.74 5.64 5.63
N ASN A 56 14.38 6.93 5.65
CA ASN A 56 13.88 7.59 6.86
C ASN A 56 12.37 7.39 7.06
N HIS A 57 11.66 6.88 6.04
CA HIS A 57 10.24 6.58 6.15
C HIS A 57 9.97 5.44 7.13
N THR A 58 9.05 5.68 8.07
CA THR A 58 8.52 4.62 8.95
C THR A 58 7.34 3.94 8.29
N TRP A 59 7.43 2.63 8.15
CA TRP A 59 6.38 1.79 7.58
C TRP A 59 5.62 1.06 8.69
N ILE A 60 4.38 0.67 8.40
CA ILE A 60 3.56 -0.14 9.31
C ILE A 60 3.24 -1.48 8.66
N MET A 61 3.62 -2.57 9.31
CA MET A 61 3.21 -3.91 8.90
C MET A 61 1.97 -4.34 9.64
N LYS A 62 1.04 -4.95 8.92
CA LYS A 62 -0.17 -5.52 9.50
C LYS A 62 -0.52 -6.86 8.82
N PRO A 63 -1.02 -7.85 9.58
CA PRO A 63 -1.59 -9.06 8.99
C PRO A 63 -2.90 -8.74 8.25
N ALA A 64 -3.10 -9.36 7.08
CA ALA A 64 -4.24 -9.05 6.20
C ALA A 64 -5.63 -9.38 6.78
N GLY A 65 -5.70 -10.31 7.75
CA GLY A 65 -6.95 -10.85 8.28
C GLY A 65 -7.05 -10.89 9.81
N ARG A 66 -6.29 -10.05 10.53
CA ARG A 66 -6.43 -9.93 11.99
C ARG A 66 -6.82 -8.51 12.42
N ALA A 67 -7.37 -8.40 13.62
CA ALA A 67 -7.88 -7.17 14.21
C ALA A 67 -7.31 -6.95 15.63
N GLN A 68 -7.73 -5.86 16.29
CA GLN A 68 -7.33 -5.48 17.66
C GLN A 68 -5.82 -5.18 17.82
N GLY A 69 -5.14 -4.75 16.74
CA GLY A 69 -3.72 -4.41 16.78
C GLY A 69 -2.76 -5.60 16.87
N LYS A 70 -3.25 -6.83 16.98
CA LYS A 70 -2.40 -8.02 17.14
C LYS A 70 -1.58 -8.29 15.87
N GLY A 71 -0.25 -8.26 16.01
CA GLY A 71 0.69 -8.47 14.91
C GLY A 71 0.96 -7.22 14.07
N ILE A 72 0.50 -6.04 14.51
CA ILE A 72 0.88 -4.77 13.91
C ILE A 72 2.19 -4.28 14.53
N PHE A 73 3.12 -3.83 13.70
CA PHE A 73 4.37 -3.25 14.17
C PHE A 73 4.94 -2.25 13.16
N LEU A 74 5.74 -1.32 13.67
CA LEU A 74 6.45 -0.33 12.86
C LEU A 74 7.78 -0.89 12.35
N ILE A 75 8.14 -0.50 11.14
CA ILE A 75 9.37 -0.88 10.45
C ILE A 75 10.11 0.41 10.13
N ASN A 76 11.36 0.48 10.59
CA ASN A 76 12.31 1.52 10.22
C ASN A 76 13.64 0.94 9.74
N LYS A 77 13.79 -0.38 9.72
CA LYS A 77 14.97 -1.09 9.23
C LYS A 77 14.56 -2.27 8.35
N MET A 78 15.21 -2.41 7.19
CA MET A 78 14.95 -3.50 6.25
C MET A 78 15.12 -4.91 6.87
N SER A 79 16.02 -5.06 7.85
CA SER A 79 16.22 -6.33 8.56
C SER A 79 14.98 -6.83 9.29
N GLN A 80 14.10 -5.92 9.73
CA GLN A 80 12.87 -6.26 10.46
C GLN A 80 11.85 -6.99 9.60
N ILE A 81 11.94 -6.93 8.26
CA ILE A 81 10.96 -7.57 7.37
C ILE A 81 11.48 -8.82 6.66
N LYS A 82 12.73 -9.22 6.91
CA LYS A 82 13.40 -10.31 6.20
C LYS A 82 12.62 -11.63 6.29
N LYS A 83 11.95 -11.90 7.41
CA LYS A 83 11.11 -13.09 7.63
C LYS A 83 9.92 -13.18 6.66
N TRP A 84 9.47 -12.06 6.10
CA TRP A 84 8.32 -11.97 5.20
C TRP A 84 8.72 -11.77 3.73
N SER A 85 10.00 -11.90 3.42
CA SER A 85 10.54 -11.77 2.06
C SER A 85 10.34 -12.99 1.16
N ARG A 86 9.90 -14.12 1.74
CA ARG A 86 9.73 -15.39 1.02
C ARG A 86 8.38 -15.98 1.38
N ASP A 87 7.77 -16.69 0.43
CA ASP A 87 6.63 -17.56 0.73
C ASP A 87 7.05 -18.51 1.85
N GLY A 88 6.41 -18.36 3.01
CA GLY A 88 6.50 -19.33 4.07
C GLY A 88 5.81 -20.59 3.58
N LYS A 89 6.53 -21.46 2.87
CA LYS A 89 6.18 -22.87 2.85
C LYS A 89 6.23 -23.33 4.30
N SER A 90 5.04 -23.58 4.83
CA SER A 90 4.86 -24.38 6.04
C SER A 90 5.35 -25.80 5.73
#